data_AF-A0A8T3V893-F1
#
_entry.id   AF-A0A8T3V893-F1
#
_cell.length_a   1.000
_cell.length_b   1.000
_cell.length_c   1.000
_cell.angle_alpha   90.00
_cell.angle_beta   90.00
_cell.angle_gamma   90.00
#
_symmetry.space_group_name_H-M   'P 1'
#
loop_
_entity.id
_entity.type
_entity.pdbx_description
1 polymer ?
#
loop_
_entity_poly.entity_id
_entity_poly.type
_entity_poly.pdbx_seq_one_letter_code
_entity_poly.pdbx_strand_id
1 'polypeptide(L)'
;MSDYTLTIKSHEKKGVLDDITDVITTHGANISYVHLFVEKNNMGSINLELEHVEDIDDLIKDLNNIDEVKSIELHGSQLDIYGKRIIIVGGGAQVSQVAMGAITEADRHNIRGERISIDTIPLVGEKPLAEAVEAISRLPRVSALVLAGSLMGGEITEAVRKVKEESNLIVISLNMPGSVTDHADLIITDPIQAGVLAVMSVADTAVFDIKRLGDNIRF
;
A
#
# COMPACT_ATOMS: atom_id res chain seq x y z
N MET A 1 5.76 -25.40 -7.06
CA MET A 1 5.56 -23.97 -7.38
C MET A 1 5.23 -23.26 -6.09
N SER A 2 6.11 -22.33 -5.72
CA SER A 2 6.00 -21.52 -4.50
C SER A 2 6.34 -20.07 -4.85
N ASP A 3 5.90 -19.15 -4.00
CA ASP A 3 6.20 -17.73 -4.15
C ASP A 3 7.45 -17.37 -3.36
N TYR A 4 8.28 -16.49 -3.91
CA TYR A 4 9.54 -16.09 -3.29
C TYR A 4 9.76 -14.58 -3.40
N THR A 5 10.38 -14.01 -2.37
CA THR A 5 10.82 -12.61 -2.38
C THR A 5 12.34 -12.56 -2.37
N LEU A 6 12.89 -11.79 -3.30
CA LEU A 6 14.32 -11.66 -3.54
C LEU A 6 14.72 -10.19 -3.45
N THR A 7 15.86 -9.91 -2.81
CA THR A 7 16.60 -8.66 -2.98
C THR A 7 17.87 -8.95 -3.77
N ILE A 8 18.02 -8.30 -4.91
CA ILE A 8 19.23 -8.36 -5.73
C ILE A 8 19.99 -7.04 -5.58
N LYS A 9 21.26 -7.11 -5.19
CA LYS A 9 22.20 -5.99 -5.29
C LYS A 9 23.00 -6.13 -6.57
N SER A 10 23.09 -5.07 -7.36
CA SER A 10 23.83 -5.06 -8.62
C SER A 10 24.62 -3.77 -8.81
N HIS A 11 25.63 -3.80 -9.69
CA HIS A 11 26.18 -2.56 -10.23
C HIS A 11 25.24 -1.98 -11.29
N GLU A 12 24.78 -0.75 -11.10
CA GLU A 12 23.79 -0.17 -11.99
C GLU A 12 24.41 0.13 -13.37
N LYS A 13 23.90 -0.56 -14.39
CA LYS A 13 24.26 -0.40 -15.81
C LYS A 13 23.03 -0.62 -16.69
N LYS A 14 23.12 -0.14 -17.93
CA LYS A 14 22.12 -0.43 -18.95
C LYS A 14 22.02 -1.95 -19.18
N GLY A 15 20.81 -2.49 -19.13
CA GLY A 15 20.52 -3.90 -19.43
C GLY A 15 20.36 -4.79 -18.20
N VAL A 16 20.80 -4.36 -17.01
CA VAL A 16 20.80 -5.23 -15.82
C VAL A 16 19.40 -5.77 -15.47
N LEU A 17 18.37 -4.91 -15.51
CA LEU A 17 17.01 -5.37 -15.26
C LEU A 17 16.50 -6.31 -16.37
N ASP A 18 16.88 -6.06 -17.63
CA ASP A 18 16.53 -6.87 -18.80
C ASP A 18 17.08 -8.30 -18.64
N ASP A 19 18.38 -8.40 -18.36
CA ASP A 19 19.10 -9.67 -18.12
C ASP A 19 18.46 -10.45 -16.94
N ILE A 20 18.12 -9.76 -15.85
CA ILE A 20 17.44 -10.38 -14.70
C ILE A 20 16.06 -10.90 -15.09
N THR A 21 15.26 -10.12 -15.81
CA THR A 21 13.92 -10.53 -16.24
C THR A 21 13.93 -11.65 -17.26
N ASP A 22 14.96 -11.73 -18.12
CA ASP A 22 15.16 -12.81 -19.07
C ASP A 22 15.44 -14.15 -18.36
N VAL A 23 16.27 -14.13 -17.31
CA VAL A 23 16.48 -15.32 -16.46
C VAL A 23 15.19 -15.75 -15.79
N ILE A 24 14.46 -14.83 -15.15
CA ILE A 24 13.19 -15.13 -14.48
C ILE A 24 12.18 -15.75 -15.47
N THR A 25 12.10 -15.21 -16.69
CA THR A 25 11.22 -15.71 -17.75
C THR A 25 11.64 -17.11 -18.22
N THR A 26 12.95 -17.37 -18.35
CA THR A 26 13.48 -18.69 -18.75
C THR A 26 13.12 -19.78 -17.73
N HIS A 27 13.06 -19.41 -16.45
CA HIS A 27 12.61 -20.27 -15.36
C HIS A 27 11.08 -20.37 -15.22
N GLY A 28 10.31 -19.72 -16.11
CA GLY A 28 8.85 -19.77 -16.11
C GLY A 28 8.18 -19.09 -14.92
N ALA A 29 8.92 -18.28 -14.16
CA ALA A 29 8.41 -17.55 -13.01
C ALA A 29 7.75 -16.23 -13.43
N ASN A 30 6.71 -15.82 -12.72
CA ASN A 30 6.04 -14.54 -12.95
C ASN A 30 6.49 -13.52 -11.91
N ILE A 31 6.64 -12.26 -12.31
CA ILE A 31 6.91 -11.16 -11.38
C ILE A 31 5.57 -10.56 -10.93
N SER A 32 5.26 -10.66 -9.65
CA SER A 32 4.07 -10.03 -9.05
C SER A 32 4.35 -8.65 -8.50
N TYR A 33 5.59 -8.39 -8.08
CA TYR A 33 6.03 -7.07 -7.63
C TYR A 33 7.49 -6.83 -7.98
N VAL A 34 7.80 -5.58 -8.36
CA VAL A 34 9.17 -5.10 -8.53
C VAL A 34 9.31 -3.71 -7.92
N HIS A 35 10.39 -3.50 -7.19
CA HIS A 35 10.82 -2.18 -6.75
C HIS A 35 12.32 -2.04 -6.93
N LEU A 36 12.70 -1.13 -7.83
CA LEU A 36 14.08 -0.83 -8.16
C LEU A 36 14.40 0.59 -7.73
N PHE A 37 15.53 0.76 -7.05
CA PHE A 37 16.11 2.07 -6.80
C PHE A 37 17.62 1.98 -6.81
N VAL A 38 18.27 3.09 -7.16
CA VAL A 38 19.73 3.21 -7.17
C VAL A 38 20.18 3.82 -5.85
N GLU A 39 21.01 3.07 -5.12
CA GLU A 39 21.64 3.49 -3.89
C GLU A 39 22.84 4.41 -4.12
N LYS A 40 23.40 4.92 -3.02
CA LYS A 40 24.69 5.62 -3.06
C LYS A 40 25.75 4.67 -3.64
N ASN A 41 26.67 5.22 -4.44
CA ASN A 41 27.73 4.49 -5.17
C ASN A 41 27.28 3.71 -6.41
N ASN A 42 26.13 4.07 -7.02
CA ASN A 42 25.67 3.45 -8.27
C ASN A 42 25.44 1.94 -8.14
N MET A 43 24.97 1.49 -6.96
CA MET A 43 24.47 0.14 -6.77
C MET A 43 22.96 0.12 -6.95
N GLY A 44 22.45 -0.75 -7.80
CA GLY A 44 21.04 -1.04 -7.91
C GLY A 44 20.60 -1.94 -6.75
N SER A 45 19.44 -1.63 -6.17
CA SER A 45 18.70 -2.54 -5.29
C SER A 45 17.39 -2.89 -5.97
N ILE A 46 17.21 -4.17 -6.30
CA ILE A 46 16.03 -4.67 -7.00
C ILE A 46 15.33 -5.66 -6.07
N ASN A 47 14.18 -5.27 -5.57
CA ASN A 47 13.32 -6.14 -4.77
C ASN A 47 12.26 -6.74 -5.70
N LEU A 48 12.17 -8.07 -5.72
CA LEU A 48 11.24 -8.83 -6.56
C LEU A 48 10.38 -9.72 -5.69
N GLU A 49 9.08 -9.78 -5.99
CA GLU A 49 8.22 -10.88 -5.55
C GLU A 49 7.87 -11.70 -6.79
N LEU A 50 8.15 -13.00 -6.71
CA LEU A 50 7.97 -13.96 -7.79
C LEU A 50 6.88 -14.96 -7.42
N GLU A 51 6.05 -15.30 -8.40
CA GLU A 51 5.04 -16.34 -8.32
C GLU A 51 5.41 -17.52 -9.23
N HIS A 52 4.91 -18.70 -8.86
CA HIS A 52 5.05 -19.94 -9.63
C HIS A 52 6.50 -20.41 -9.86
N VAL A 53 7.41 -20.14 -8.93
CA VAL A 53 8.80 -20.61 -9.05
C VAL A 53 8.85 -22.13 -8.83
N GLU A 54 9.37 -22.87 -9.80
CA GLU A 54 9.56 -24.33 -9.72
C GLU A 54 10.80 -24.70 -8.89
N ASP A 55 11.96 -24.14 -9.24
CA ASP A 55 13.25 -24.38 -8.59
C ASP A 55 13.94 -23.04 -8.29
N ILE A 56 13.92 -22.64 -7.02
CA ILE A 56 14.52 -21.38 -6.59
C ILE A 56 16.05 -21.43 -6.58
N ASP A 57 16.63 -22.61 -6.34
CA ASP A 57 18.09 -22.76 -6.22
C ASP A 57 18.74 -22.62 -7.60
N ASP A 58 18.14 -23.22 -8.63
CA ASP A 58 18.63 -23.08 -10.01
C ASP A 58 18.39 -21.66 -10.56
N LEU A 59 17.25 -21.03 -10.23
CA LEU A 59 16.99 -19.62 -10.57
C LEU A 59 18.04 -18.69 -9.95
N ILE A 60 18.34 -18.85 -8.66
CA ILE A 60 19.36 -18.03 -7.97
C ILE A 60 20.75 -18.28 -8.57
N LYS A 61 21.06 -19.52 -8.93
CA LYS A 61 22.34 -19.87 -9.57
C LYS A 61 22.50 -19.17 -10.90
N ASP A 62 21.46 -19.13 -11.73
CA ASP A 62 21.51 -18.45 -13.03
C ASP A 62 21.56 -16.92 -12.90
N LEU A 63 20.83 -16.34 -11.94
CA LEU A 63 20.94 -14.91 -11.63
C LEU A 63 22.34 -14.51 -11.17
N ASN A 64 23.03 -15.38 -10.42
CA ASN A 64 24.43 -15.14 -10.00
C ASN A 64 25.43 -15.22 -11.17
N ASN A 65 25.05 -15.72 -12.35
CA ASN A 65 25.90 -15.71 -13.53
C ASN A 65 25.89 -14.36 -14.27
N ILE A 66 25.03 -13.42 -13.86
CA ILE A 66 25.02 -12.04 -14.39
C ILE A 66 26.15 -11.25 -13.73
N ASP A 67 27.11 -10.75 -14.51
CA ASP A 67 28.34 -10.08 -14.02
C ASP A 67 28.08 -8.91 -13.07
N GLU A 68 26.99 -8.16 -13.31
CA GLU A 68 26.58 -7.02 -12.51
C GLU A 68 25.98 -7.40 -11.16
N VAL A 69 25.44 -8.60 -11.00
CA VAL A 69 24.86 -9.08 -9.73
C VAL A 69 25.96 -9.30 -8.70
N LYS A 70 25.73 -8.81 -7.47
CA LYS A 70 26.67 -8.87 -6.35
C LYS A 70 26.20 -9.72 -5.19
N SER A 71 24.91 -9.67 -4.90
CA SER A 71 24.30 -10.55 -3.92
C SER A 71 22.83 -10.73 -4.22
N ILE A 72 22.32 -11.88 -3.81
CA ILE A 72 20.90 -12.22 -3.84
C ILE A 72 20.54 -12.73 -2.45
N GLU A 73 19.50 -12.15 -1.86
CA GLU A 73 18.99 -12.53 -0.55
C GLU A 73 17.50 -12.89 -0.64
N LEU A 74 17.11 -13.99 0.01
CA LEU A 74 15.71 -14.38 0.15
C LEU A 74 15.09 -13.73 1.39
N HIS A 75 13.87 -13.24 1.26
CA HIS A 75 13.12 -12.58 2.33
C HIS A 75 11.67 -13.04 2.37
N GLY A 76 10.93 -12.60 3.40
CA GLY A 76 9.47 -12.62 3.37
C GLY A 76 8.92 -11.50 2.50
N SER A 77 7.71 -11.68 1.97
CA SER A 77 7.06 -10.68 1.12
C SER A 77 6.75 -9.39 1.90
N GLN A 78 6.57 -8.28 1.18
CA GLN A 78 6.11 -7.05 1.82
C GLN A 78 4.74 -7.22 2.46
N LEU A 79 3.89 -8.09 1.88
CA LEU A 79 2.58 -8.39 2.44
C LEU A 79 2.71 -9.16 3.77
N ASP A 80 3.63 -10.11 3.89
CA ASP A 80 3.83 -10.87 5.14
C ASP A 80 4.44 -10.03 6.27
N ILE A 81 5.28 -9.06 5.91
CA ILE A 81 5.99 -8.23 6.90
C ILE A 81 5.16 -7.01 7.29
N TYR A 82 4.72 -6.23 6.29
CA TYR A 82 4.04 -4.94 6.47
C TYR A 82 2.54 -4.98 6.17
N GLY A 83 2.03 -6.03 5.51
CA GLY A 83 0.60 -6.22 5.37
C GLY A 83 -0.12 -5.25 4.45
N LYS A 84 -1.44 -5.16 4.65
CA LYS A 84 -2.30 -4.16 4.01
C LYS A 84 -1.95 -2.77 4.54
N ARG A 85 -2.13 -1.72 3.74
CA ARG A 85 -1.82 -0.35 4.12
C ARG A 85 -3.07 0.50 4.21
N ILE A 86 -3.14 1.32 5.25
CA ILE A 86 -4.12 2.38 5.38
C ILE A 86 -3.38 3.71 5.28
N ILE A 87 -3.83 4.57 4.37
CA ILE A 87 -3.26 5.89 4.16
C ILE A 87 -4.15 6.94 4.82
N ILE A 88 -3.57 7.82 5.64
CA ILE A 88 -4.29 8.92 6.29
C ILE A 88 -3.71 10.26 5.82
N VAL A 89 -4.55 11.10 5.23
CA VAL A 89 -4.15 12.43 4.74
C VAL A 89 -5.07 13.53 5.26
N GLY A 90 -4.55 14.74 5.41
CA GLY A 90 -5.32 15.92 5.79
C GLY A 90 -4.63 16.78 6.86
N GLY A 91 -5.43 17.47 7.68
CA GLY A 91 -4.92 18.39 8.69
C GLY A 91 -4.19 17.64 9.80
N GLY A 92 -2.98 18.07 10.17
CA GLY A 92 -2.08 17.31 11.07
C GLY A 92 -2.70 16.89 12.40
N ALA A 93 -3.54 17.73 13.01
CA ALA A 93 -4.25 17.38 14.25
C ALA A 93 -5.24 16.22 14.04
N GLN A 94 -6.06 16.28 12.98
CA GLN A 94 -7.04 15.24 12.68
C GLN A 94 -6.36 13.96 12.21
N VAL A 95 -5.34 14.07 11.35
CA VAL A 95 -4.50 12.93 10.92
C VAL A 95 -3.95 12.19 12.14
N SER A 96 -3.44 12.91 13.14
CA SER A 96 -2.89 12.30 14.36
C SER A 96 -3.95 11.56 15.18
N GLN A 97 -5.17 12.11 15.29
CA GLN A 97 -6.27 11.45 16.02
C GLN A 97 -6.74 10.18 15.32
N VAL A 98 -6.88 10.22 14.00
CA VAL A 98 -7.21 9.02 13.19
C VAL A 98 -6.10 7.98 13.33
N ALA A 99 -4.84 8.40 13.21
CA ALA A 99 -3.69 7.50 13.34
C ALA A 99 -3.68 6.79 14.70
N MET A 100 -4.00 7.50 15.78
CA MET A 100 -4.07 6.89 17.12
C MET A 100 -5.08 5.74 17.19
N GLY A 101 -6.29 5.93 16.66
CA GLY A 101 -7.29 4.87 16.60
C GLY A 101 -6.88 3.71 15.69
N ALA A 102 -6.34 4.04 14.51
CA ALA A 102 -5.91 3.04 13.54
C ALA A 102 -4.72 2.21 14.05
N ILE A 103 -3.71 2.83 14.66
CA ILE A 103 -2.56 2.11 15.24
C ILE A 103 -3.03 1.18 16.36
N THR A 104 -3.90 1.66 17.25
CA THR A 104 -4.41 0.87 18.38
C THR A 104 -5.15 -0.38 17.90
N GLU A 105 -6.00 -0.26 16.88
CA GLU A 105 -6.72 -1.42 16.34
C GLU A 105 -5.80 -2.32 15.51
N ALA A 106 -4.91 -1.75 14.68
CA ALA A 106 -3.96 -2.51 13.87
C ALA A 106 -3.06 -3.36 14.76
N ASP A 107 -2.56 -2.84 15.89
CA ASP A 107 -1.75 -3.61 16.85
C ASP A 107 -2.50 -4.87 17.35
N ARG A 108 -3.80 -4.75 17.64
CA ARG A 108 -4.61 -5.90 18.09
C ARG A 108 -4.72 -6.99 17.03
N HIS A 109 -4.82 -6.60 15.76
CA HIS A 109 -4.84 -7.52 14.63
C HIS A 109 -3.44 -8.10 14.33
N ASN A 110 -2.41 -7.25 14.42
CA ASN A 110 -1.02 -7.59 14.10
C ASN A 110 -0.44 -8.69 14.99
N ILE A 111 -0.73 -8.64 16.30
CA ILE A 111 -0.26 -9.68 17.24
C ILE A 111 -0.92 -11.04 17.01
N ARG A 112 -1.99 -11.12 16.22
CA ARG A 112 -2.75 -12.35 15.92
C ARG A 112 -2.41 -12.94 14.55
N GLY A 113 -1.46 -12.37 13.83
CA GLY A 113 -0.91 -12.91 12.58
C GLY A 113 -1.32 -12.16 11.31
N GLU A 114 -2.43 -11.41 11.33
CA GLU A 114 -2.74 -10.46 10.26
C GLU A 114 -1.70 -9.33 10.26
N ARG A 115 -1.53 -8.59 9.16
CA ARG A 115 -0.63 -7.43 9.11
C ARG A 115 -1.32 -6.24 8.45
N ILE A 116 -1.34 -5.13 9.16
CA ILE A 116 -1.88 -3.85 8.71
C ILE A 116 -0.94 -2.74 9.17
N SER A 117 -0.45 -1.93 8.22
CA SER A 117 0.37 -0.75 8.49
C SER A 117 -0.43 0.54 8.28
N ILE A 118 -0.09 1.55 9.07
CA ILE A 118 -0.73 2.87 9.04
C ILE A 118 0.30 3.90 8.58
N ASP A 119 0.07 4.48 7.41
CA ASP A 119 0.95 5.48 6.83
C ASP A 119 0.22 6.81 6.79
N THR A 120 0.89 7.88 7.20
CA THR A 120 0.25 9.19 7.35
C THR A 120 1.08 10.29 6.73
N ILE A 121 0.42 11.29 6.14
CA ILE A 121 1.08 12.53 5.74
C ILE A 121 0.16 13.73 6.01
N PRO A 122 0.59 14.72 6.81
CA PRO A 122 -0.18 15.94 7.02
C PRO A 122 -0.04 16.85 5.79
N LEU A 123 -1.17 17.15 5.14
CA LEU A 123 -1.25 17.97 3.93
C LEU A 123 -2.45 18.92 4.01
N VAL A 124 -2.27 20.13 3.51
CA VAL A 124 -3.33 21.14 3.41
C VAL A 124 -3.31 21.78 2.03
N GLY A 125 -4.48 22.27 1.61
CA GLY A 125 -4.69 22.83 0.27
C GLY A 125 -5.25 21.79 -0.70
N GLU A 126 -6.12 22.25 -1.59
CA GLU A 126 -6.87 21.40 -2.52
C GLU A 126 -5.96 20.60 -3.45
N LYS A 127 -5.02 21.27 -4.14
CA LYS A 127 -4.12 20.61 -5.10
C LYS A 127 -3.16 19.60 -4.46
N PRO A 128 -2.42 19.93 -3.38
CA PRO A 128 -1.54 18.95 -2.74
C PRO A 128 -2.29 17.71 -2.22
N LEU A 129 -3.52 17.89 -1.73
CA LEU A 129 -4.35 16.77 -1.30
C LEU A 129 -4.83 15.93 -2.48
N ALA A 130 -5.28 16.55 -3.56
CA ALA A 130 -5.70 15.84 -4.77
C ALA A 130 -4.53 15.02 -5.36
N GLU A 131 -3.34 15.61 -5.50
CA GLU A 131 -2.14 14.92 -5.97
C GLU A 131 -1.75 13.74 -5.07
N ALA A 132 -1.83 13.91 -3.75
CA ALA A 132 -1.56 12.83 -2.80
C ALA A 132 -2.57 11.69 -2.89
N VAL A 133 -3.86 12.00 -3.05
CA VAL A 133 -4.90 10.99 -3.26
C VAL A 133 -4.67 10.24 -4.57
N GLU A 134 -4.41 10.94 -5.68
CA GLU A 134 -4.14 10.28 -6.97
C GLU A 134 -2.89 9.39 -6.92
N ALA A 135 -1.88 9.74 -6.13
CA ALA A 135 -0.67 8.93 -6.00
C ALA A 135 -0.91 7.56 -5.35
N ILE A 136 -2.03 7.36 -4.64
CA ILE A 136 -2.37 6.11 -3.96
C ILE A 136 -2.53 4.95 -4.95
N SER A 137 -3.02 5.19 -6.17
CA SER A 137 -3.19 4.11 -7.16
C SER A 137 -1.86 3.48 -7.60
N ARG A 138 -0.74 4.16 -7.32
CA ARG A 138 0.63 3.67 -7.61
C ARG A 138 1.35 3.14 -6.37
N LEU A 139 0.68 3.14 -5.20
CA LEU A 139 1.24 2.57 -3.98
C LEU A 139 0.79 1.11 -3.82
N PRO A 140 1.73 0.17 -3.64
CA PRO A 140 1.37 -1.22 -3.42
C PRO A 140 0.67 -1.37 -2.07
N ARG A 141 -0.20 -2.38 -1.98
CA ARG A 141 -0.87 -2.86 -0.74
C ARG A 141 -1.87 -1.90 -0.11
N VAL A 142 -2.22 -0.77 -0.74
CA VAL A 142 -3.21 0.14 -0.15
C VAL A 142 -4.61 -0.46 -0.21
N SER A 143 -5.26 -0.54 0.94
CA SER A 143 -6.61 -1.09 1.10
C SER A 143 -7.63 -0.08 1.63
N ALA A 144 -7.17 0.97 2.31
CA ALA A 144 -8.04 2.08 2.69
C ALA A 144 -7.35 3.44 2.67
N LEU A 145 -8.16 4.48 2.45
CA LEU A 145 -7.81 5.89 2.57
C LEU A 145 -8.71 6.55 3.61
N VAL A 146 -8.13 7.29 4.55
CA VAL A 146 -8.87 8.15 5.49
C VAL A 146 -8.56 9.62 5.22
N LEU A 147 -9.62 10.37 4.93
CA LEU A 147 -9.58 11.81 4.70
C LEU A 147 -9.90 12.55 6.00
N ALA A 148 -8.86 13.08 6.63
CA ALA A 148 -8.90 13.70 7.95
C ALA A 148 -8.83 15.23 7.84
N GLY A 149 -9.97 15.85 7.51
CA GLY A 149 -10.06 17.29 7.24
C GLY A 149 -11.21 17.99 7.95
N SER A 150 -11.18 19.32 7.93
CA SER A 150 -12.28 20.19 8.35
C SER A 150 -13.11 20.71 7.17
N LEU A 151 -12.59 20.65 5.94
CA LEU A 151 -13.30 20.90 4.69
C LEU A 151 -12.49 20.30 3.54
N MET A 152 -13.13 19.50 2.68
CA MET A 152 -12.50 18.91 1.49
C MET A 152 -13.52 18.79 0.36
N GLY A 153 -13.14 19.24 -0.84
CA GLY A 153 -14.00 19.25 -2.03
C GLY A 153 -13.18 19.50 -3.30
N GLY A 154 -13.86 19.79 -4.41
CA GLY A 154 -13.22 20.20 -5.67
C GLY A 154 -12.32 19.10 -6.25
N GLU A 155 -11.07 19.43 -6.59
CA GLU A 155 -10.10 18.50 -7.19
C GLU A 155 -9.86 17.26 -6.30
N ILE A 156 -9.99 17.38 -4.97
CA ILE A 156 -9.88 16.24 -4.05
C ILE A 156 -11.00 15.22 -4.31
N THR A 157 -12.22 15.71 -4.58
CA THR A 157 -13.38 14.85 -4.85
C THR A 157 -13.20 14.06 -6.13
N GLU A 158 -12.71 14.71 -7.19
CA GLU A 158 -12.41 14.03 -8.46
C GLU A 158 -11.30 12.99 -8.30
N ALA A 159 -10.24 13.32 -7.55
CA ALA A 159 -9.17 12.37 -7.25
C ALA A 159 -9.70 11.14 -6.49
N VAL A 160 -10.53 11.34 -5.47
CA VAL A 160 -11.16 10.25 -4.71
C VAL A 160 -12.02 9.38 -5.61
N ARG A 161 -12.90 9.99 -6.42
CA ARG A 161 -13.77 9.28 -7.36
C ARG A 161 -12.96 8.41 -8.31
N LYS A 162 -11.91 8.97 -8.91
CA LYS A 162 -11.04 8.25 -9.85
C LYS A 162 -10.34 7.07 -9.20
N VAL A 163 -9.72 7.26 -8.03
CA VAL A 163 -9.01 6.17 -7.34
C VAL A 163 -9.97 5.05 -6.94
N LYS A 164 -11.21 5.36 -6.53
CA LYS A 164 -12.25 4.34 -6.26
C LYS A 164 -12.72 3.59 -7.50
N GLU A 165 -12.74 4.23 -8.66
CA GLU A 165 -13.09 3.56 -9.92
C GLU A 165 -11.98 2.61 -10.41
N GLU A 166 -10.72 2.97 -10.14
CA GLU A 166 -9.54 2.19 -10.56
C GLU A 166 -9.17 1.06 -9.58
N SER A 167 -9.67 1.11 -8.34
CA SER A 167 -9.26 0.18 -7.27
C SER A 167 -10.38 -0.13 -6.30
N ASN A 168 -10.32 -1.29 -5.62
CA ASN A 168 -11.24 -1.66 -4.54
C ASN A 168 -10.89 -0.94 -3.21
N LEU A 169 -10.46 0.33 -3.28
CA LEU A 169 -10.04 1.13 -2.15
C LEU A 169 -11.24 1.56 -1.31
N ILE A 170 -11.18 1.29 -0.01
CA ILE A 170 -12.16 1.80 0.95
C ILE A 170 -11.82 3.24 1.29
N VAL A 171 -12.77 4.16 1.13
CA VAL A 171 -12.58 5.58 1.44
C VAL A 171 -13.42 5.95 2.65
N ILE A 172 -12.76 6.39 3.71
CA ILE A 172 -13.39 6.92 4.92
C ILE A 172 -13.13 8.41 4.99
N SER A 173 -14.18 9.19 5.21
CA SER A 173 -14.08 10.62 5.46
C SER A 173 -14.43 10.94 6.89
N LEU A 174 -13.75 11.91 7.49
CA LEU A 174 -14.34 12.58 8.65
C LEU A 174 -15.63 13.31 8.25
N ASN A 175 -16.54 13.49 9.20
CA ASN A 175 -17.73 14.29 9.00
C ASN A 175 -17.34 15.77 8.87
N MET A 176 -17.22 16.23 7.62
CA MET A 176 -16.78 17.58 7.28
C MET A 176 -17.60 18.16 6.12
N PRO A 177 -17.72 19.48 6.01
CA PRO A 177 -18.23 20.13 4.81
C PRO A 177 -17.41 19.82 3.55
N GLY A 178 -18.08 19.85 2.40
CA GLY A 178 -17.48 19.70 1.08
C GLY A 178 -17.84 18.39 0.39
N SER A 179 -17.64 18.37 -0.93
CA SER A 179 -18.12 17.32 -1.84
C SER A 179 -17.39 15.99 -1.69
N VAL A 180 -16.28 15.92 -0.93
CA VAL A 180 -15.54 14.65 -0.80
C VAL A 180 -16.35 13.58 -0.07
N THR A 181 -17.25 14.01 0.81
CA THR A 181 -18.12 13.11 1.57
C THR A 181 -19.11 12.36 0.69
N ASP A 182 -19.45 12.87 -0.49
CA ASP A 182 -20.36 12.24 -1.45
C ASP A 182 -19.77 10.97 -2.08
N HIS A 183 -18.44 10.80 -2.01
CA HIS A 183 -17.72 9.66 -2.55
C HIS A 183 -17.07 8.78 -1.46
N ALA A 184 -17.31 9.07 -0.18
CA ALA A 184 -16.83 8.24 0.92
C ALA A 184 -17.73 7.01 1.11
N ASP A 185 -17.12 5.86 1.44
CA ASP A 185 -17.84 4.65 1.85
C ASP A 185 -18.34 4.74 3.29
N LEU A 186 -17.63 5.51 4.12
CA LEU A 186 -18.01 5.84 5.49
C LEU A 186 -17.70 7.30 5.82
N ILE A 187 -18.59 7.92 6.58
CA ILE A 187 -18.46 9.29 7.09
C ILE A 187 -18.54 9.21 8.61
N ILE A 188 -17.43 9.47 9.30
CA ILE A 188 -17.31 9.26 10.75
C ILE A 188 -17.01 10.59 11.45
N THR A 189 -17.75 10.90 12.50
CA THR A 189 -17.59 12.16 13.25
C THR A 189 -16.40 12.12 14.20
N ASP A 190 -16.21 11.02 14.93
CA ASP A 190 -15.08 10.87 15.84
C ASP A 190 -13.82 10.40 15.09
N PRO A 191 -12.72 11.17 15.08
CA PRO A 191 -11.55 10.80 14.32
C PRO A 191 -10.87 9.52 14.82
N ILE A 192 -10.91 9.23 16.13
CA ILE A 192 -10.32 8.01 16.68
C ILE A 192 -11.10 6.79 16.16
N GLN A 193 -12.43 6.84 16.23
CA GLN A 193 -13.31 5.82 15.69
C GLN A 193 -13.13 5.64 14.18
N ALA A 194 -12.92 6.72 13.43
CA ALA A 194 -12.63 6.64 11.99
C ALA A 194 -11.38 5.77 11.72
N GLY A 195 -10.34 5.93 12.54
CA GLY A 195 -9.13 5.11 12.47
C GLY A 195 -9.38 3.64 12.80
N VAL A 196 -10.13 3.36 13.86
CA VAL A 196 -10.51 1.99 14.25
C VAL A 196 -11.32 1.31 13.13
N LEU A 197 -12.34 2.01 12.61
CA LEU A 197 -13.18 1.49 11.53
C LEU A 197 -12.38 1.29 10.25
N ALA A 198 -11.38 2.13 9.94
CA ALA A 198 -10.51 1.91 8.79
C ALA A 198 -9.80 0.55 8.86
N VAL A 199 -9.25 0.20 10.02
CA VAL A 199 -8.61 -1.11 10.25
C VAL A 199 -9.63 -2.23 10.17
N MET A 200 -10.75 -2.11 10.88
CA MET A 200 -11.78 -3.14 10.88
C MET A 200 -12.39 -3.38 9.51
N SER A 201 -12.36 -2.39 8.62
CA SER A 201 -12.89 -2.50 7.25
C SER A 201 -11.98 -3.30 6.32
N VAL A 202 -10.68 -3.35 6.60
CA VAL A 202 -9.69 -4.07 5.77
C VAL A 202 -9.24 -5.37 6.41
N ALA A 203 -9.51 -5.56 7.71
CA ALA A 203 -9.11 -6.75 8.45
C ALA A 203 -9.97 -7.97 8.10
N ASP A 204 -9.34 -9.07 7.68
CA ASP A 204 -10.05 -10.32 7.34
C ASP A 204 -10.60 -11.02 8.58
N THR A 205 -10.02 -10.71 9.74
CA THR A 205 -10.41 -11.28 11.04
C THR A 205 -11.53 -10.49 11.72
N ALA A 206 -11.92 -9.33 11.18
CA ALA A 206 -13.02 -8.54 11.72
C ALA A 206 -14.38 -9.06 11.23
N VAL A 207 -15.38 -9.04 12.12
CA VAL A 207 -16.78 -9.34 11.75
C VAL A 207 -17.43 -8.15 11.02
N PHE A 208 -16.81 -6.97 11.12
CA PHE A 208 -17.29 -5.74 10.52
C PHE A 208 -17.13 -5.79 9.01
N ASP A 209 -18.19 -5.41 8.31
CA ASP A 209 -18.23 -5.34 6.86
C ASP A 209 -19.06 -4.11 6.48
N ILE A 210 -18.41 -3.14 5.83
CA ILE A 210 -19.03 -1.88 5.40
C ILE A 210 -20.29 -2.17 4.56
N LYS A 211 -20.28 -3.23 3.75
CA LYS A 211 -21.41 -3.57 2.87
C LYS A 211 -22.69 -3.89 3.64
N ARG A 212 -22.59 -4.28 4.91
CA ARG A 212 -23.75 -4.56 5.77
C ARG A 212 -24.45 -3.31 6.29
N LEU A 213 -23.83 -2.13 6.13
CA LEU A 213 -24.40 -0.86 6.59
C LEU A 213 -25.42 -0.27 5.61
N GLY A 214 -25.45 -0.76 4.36
CA GLY A 214 -26.36 -0.26 3.32
C GLY A 214 -26.16 1.24 3.08
N ASP A 215 -27.25 2.00 3.07
CA ASP A 215 -27.22 3.46 2.85
C ASP A 215 -26.84 4.27 4.10
N ASN A 216 -26.75 3.62 5.28
CA ASN A 216 -26.36 4.27 6.52
C ASN A 216 -24.84 4.36 6.62
N ILE A 217 -24.27 5.36 5.96
CA ILE A 217 -22.81 5.56 5.91
C ILE A 217 -22.30 6.61 6.91
N ARG A 218 -23.18 7.32 7.63
CA ARG A 218 -22.85 8.42 8.56
C ARG A 218 -22.95 7.98 10.02
N PHE A 219 -21.87 8.11 10.78
CA PHE A 219 -21.77 7.76 12.20
C PHE A 219 -21.05 8.82 13.05
#